data_AF-A0A0E3X0W5-F1
#
_entry.id   AF-A0A0E3X0W5-F1
#
_cell.length_a   1.000
_cell.length_b   1.000
_cell.length_c   1.000
_cell.angle_alpha   90.00
_cell.angle_beta   90.00
_cell.angle_gamma   90.00
#
_symmetry.space_group_name_H-M   'P 1'
#
loop_
_entity.id
_entity.type
_entity.pdbx_description
1 polymer ?
#
loop_
_entity_poly.entity_id
_entity_poly.type
_entity_poly.pdbx_seq_one_letter_code
_entity_poly.pdbx_strand_id
1 'polypeptide(L)'
;MDIVSLFPGFGISHLFASILFYIYFAYSLQVIAGKTQTEGWWMAWIPILNLVLMVRICRFSLFAVVPFFIPFVNIIYLAYIWGQIAFAVNKSKWLGLVIFIPILNLGLPGYLAFFEY
;
A
#
# COMPACT_ATOMS: atom_id res chain seq x y z
N MET A 1 28.40 13.77 23.71
CA MET A 1 27.47 12.65 23.46
C MET A 1 26.79 12.98 22.16
N ASP A 2 27.25 12.38 21.07
CA ASP A 2 26.85 12.77 19.73
C ASP A 2 25.47 12.19 19.46
N ILE A 3 24.60 12.91 18.74
CA ILE A 3 23.19 12.53 18.53
C ILE A 3 23.00 11.09 17.99
N VAL A 4 24.04 10.55 17.34
CA VAL A 4 24.13 9.19 16.80
C VAL A 4 24.19 8.11 17.88
N SER A 5 24.74 8.39 19.07
CA SER A 5 24.83 7.41 20.17
C SER A 5 23.63 7.43 21.12
N LEU A 6 22.76 8.44 21.03
CA LEU A 6 21.49 8.50 21.76
C LEU A 6 20.44 7.52 21.21
N PHE A 7 20.58 7.10 19.95
CA PHE A 7 19.66 6.15 19.30
C PHE A 7 20.43 5.10 18.48
N PRO A 8 20.99 4.06 19.12
CA PRO A 8 21.78 3.00 18.44
C PRO A 8 20.98 2.14 17.44
N GLY A 9 19.73 2.51 17.15
CA GLY A 9 18.84 1.86 16.20
C GLY A 9 18.10 2.83 15.26
N PHE A 10 18.57 4.06 15.03
CA PHE A 10 17.95 4.99 14.06
C PHE A 10 18.99 5.43 12.99
N GLY A 11 19.72 4.46 12.43
CA GLY A 11 20.83 4.70 11.51
C GLY A 11 20.58 4.26 10.06
N ILE A 12 21.67 4.13 9.30
CA ILE A 12 21.71 3.71 7.88
C ILE A 12 20.92 2.41 7.61
N SER A 13 20.89 1.46 8.55
CA SER A 13 20.14 0.21 8.43
C SER A 13 18.63 0.41 8.25
N HIS A 14 18.05 1.43 8.90
CA HIS A 14 16.63 1.75 8.80
C HIS A 14 16.31 2.40 7.46
N LEU A 15 17.23 3.22 6.93
CA LEU A 15 17.13 3.77 5.58
C LEU A 15 17.11 2.65 4.54
N PHE A 16 18.03 1.69 4.63
CA PHE A 16 18.03 0.52 3.73
C PHE A 16 16.74 -0.30 3.84
N ALA A 17 16.27 -0.60 5.06
CA ALA A 17 15.02 -1.32 5.26
C ALA A 17 13.81 -0.57 4.67
N SER A 18 13.74 0.76 4.87
CA SER A 18 12.66 1.59 4.34
C SER A 18 12.67 1.67 2.80
N ILE A 19 13.84 1.71 2.18
CA ILE A 19 13.99 1.69 0.72
C ILE A 19 13.56 0.32 0.15
N LEU A 20 14.00 -0.78 0.76
CA LEU A 20 13.59 -2.13 0.35
C LEU A 20 12.08 -2.31 0.46
N PHE A 21 11.49 -1.87 1.58
CA PHE A 21 10.05 -1.91 1.77
C PHE A 21 9.31 -1.03 0.75
N TYR A 22 9.84 0.16 0.45
CA TYR A 22 9.26 1.05 -0.56
C TYR A 22 9.26 0.41 -1.95
N ILE A 23 10.38 -0.18 -2.38
CA ILE A 23 10.48 -0.90 -3.65
C ILE A 23 9.50 -2.05 -3.69
N TYR A 24 9.43 -2.86 -2.62
CA TYR A 24 8.47 -3.95 -2.49
C TYR A 24 7.02 -3.47 -2.65
N PHE A 25 6.65 -2.40 -1.93
CA PHE A 25 5.28 -1.87 -1.94
C PHE A 25 4.92 -1.29 -3.31
N ALA A 26 5.78 -0.43 -3.87
CA ALA A 26 5.61 0.19 -5.18
C ALA A 26 5.49 -0.87 -6.29
N TYR A 27 6.40 -1.84 -6.30
CA TYR A 27 6.38 -2.90 -7.29
C TYR A 27 5.14 -3.80 -7.16
N SER A 28 4.72 -4.14 -5.94
CA SER A 28 3.48 -4.89 -5.71
C SER A 28 2.26 -4.15 -6.26
N LEU A 29 2.16 -2.84 -6.01
CA LEU A 29 1.06 -2.03 -6.50
C LEU A 29 1.09 -1.88 -8.03
N GLN A 30 2.27 -1.79 -8.64
CA GLN A 30 2.44 -1.81 -10.10
C GLN A 30 1.93 -3.12 -10.71
N VAL A 31 2.28 -4.26 -10.12
CA VAL A 31 1.83 -5.58 -10.58
C VAL A 31 0.31 -5.71 -10.46
N ILE A 32 -0.28 -5.27 -9.35
CA ILE A 32 -1.74 -5.23 -9.17
C ILE A 32 -2.40 -4.34 -10.22
N ALA A 33 -1.84 -3.16 -10.52
CA ALA A 33 -2.33 -2.29 -11.58
C ALA A 33 -2.29 -2.99 -12.96
N GLY A 34 -1.22 -3.74 -13.24
CA GLY A 34 -1.13 -4.58 -14.44
C GLY A 34 -2.21 -5.66 -14.49
N LYS A 35 -2.38 -6.43 -13.40
CA LYS A 35 -3.41 -7.49 -13.28
C LYS A 35 -4.83 -6.97 -13.47
N THR A 36 -5.09 -5.75 -13.01
CA THR A 36 -6.40 -5.10 -13.11
C THR A 36 -6.57 -4.26 -14.37
N GLN A 37 -5.58 -4.25 -15.29
CA GLN A 37 -5.56 -3.42 -16.49
C GLN A 37 -5.84 -1.94 -16.19
N THR A 38 -5.23 -1.44 -15.12
CA THR A 38 -5.33 -0.06 -14.67
C THR A 38 -4.21 0.76 -15.29
N GLU A 39 -4.57 1.85 -15.98
CA GLU A 39 -3.61 2.78 -16.56
C GLU A 39 -2.83 3.55 -15.50
N GLY A 40 -1.61 3.99 -15.85
CA GLY A 40 -0.76 4.76 -14.95
C GLY A 40 -0.03 3.90 -13.91
N TRP A 41 0.34 2.67 -14.25
CA TRP A 41 1.11 1.76 -13.39
C TRP A 41 2.40 2.38 -12.81
N TRP A 42 3.00 3.35 -13.50
CA TRP A 42 4.18 4.11 -13.04
C TRP A 42 3.90 4.95 -11.79
N MET A 43 2.64 5.29 -11.53
CA MET A 43 2.21 6.06 -10.35
C MET A 43 2.57 5.35 -9.04
N ALA A 44 2.74 4.03 -9.07
CA ALA A 44 3.16 3.23 -7.91
C ALA A 44 4.53 3.64 -7.35
N TRP A 45 5.37 4.32 -8.15
CA TRP A 45 6.72 4.75 -7.77
C TRP A 45 6.78 6.20 -7.28
N ILE A 46 5.65 6.90 -7.20
CA ILE A 46 5.58 8.23 -6.59
C ILE A 46 4.71 8.11 -5.32
N PRO A 47 5.24 8.36 -4.11
CA PRO A 47 4.54 8.03 -2.87
C PRO A 47 3.15 8.65 -2.76
N ILE A 48 3.00 9.90 -3.21
CA ILE A 48 1.72 10.63 -3.19
C ILE A 48 0.72 10.03 -4.19
N LEU A 49 1.20 9.52 -5.32
CA LEU A 49 0.35 8.94 -6.36
C LEU A 49 -0.07 7.49 -6.07
N ASN A 50 0.50 6.84 -5.05
CA ASN A 50 0.05 5.52 -4.61
C ASN A 50 -1.44 5.51 -4.24
N LEU A 51 -1.90 6.54 -3.52
CA LEU A 51 -3.31 6.67 -3.16
C LEU A 51 -4.21 6.81 -4.40
N VAL A 52 -3.76 7.60 -5.38
CA VAL A 52 -4.47 7.79 -6.64
C VAL A 52 -4.55 6.47 -7.41
N LEU A 53 -3.44 5.73 -7.49
CA LEU A 53 -3.40 4.44 -8.18
C LEU A 53 -4.30 3.40 -7.50
N MET A 54 -4.28 3.33 -6.17
CA MET A 54 -5.17 2.46 -5.39
C MET A 54 -6.66 2.73 -5.70
N VAL A 55 -7.06 4.00 -5.75
CA VAL A 55 -8.43 4.39 -6.11
C VAL A 55 -8.77 4.03 -7.56
N ARG A 56 -7.84 4.21 -8.50
CA ARG A 56 -8.02 3.84 -9.91
C ARG A 56 -8.16 2.34 -10.11
N ILE A 57 -7.39 1.53 -9.38
CA ILE A 57 -7.50 0.06 -9.38
C ILE A 57 -8.92 -0.37 -8.99
N CYS A 58 -9.52 0.30 -8.00
CA CYS A 58 -10.91 0.08 -7.58
C CYS A 58 -11.96 0.60 -8.56
N ARG A 59 -11.55 1.24 -9.67
CA ARG A 59 -12.44 1.90 -10.65
C ARG A 59 -13.32 3.00 -10.04
N PHE A 60 -12.83 3.66 -8.99
CA PHE A 60 -13.52 4.76 -8.32
C PHE A 60 -13.12 6.12 -8.92
N SER A 61 -13.96 7.15 -8.69
CA SER A 61 -13.63 8.53 -9.05
C SER A 61 -12.47 9.06 -8.21
N LEU A 62 -11.69 10.02 -8.73
CA LEU A 62 -10.52 10.57 -8.01
C LEU A 62 -10.89 11.26 -6.68
N PHE A 63 -12.15 11.69 -6.50
CA PHE A 63 -12.65 12.21 -5.23
C PHE A 63 -12.59 11.20 -4.09
N ALA A 64 -12.55 9.90 -4.40
CA ALA A 64 -12.37 8.84 -3.43
C ALA A 64 -10.99 8.85 -2.74
N VAL A 65 -10.07 9.76 -3.12
CA VAL A 65 -8.83 9.99 -2.39
C VAL A 65 -9.04 10.86 -1.14
N VAL A 66 -10.08 11.71 -1.10
CA VAL A 66 -10.32 12.67 -0.01
C VAL A 66 -10.37 12.03 1.38
N PRO A 67 -11.04 10.88 1.61
CA PRO A 67 -11.13 10.29 2.94
C PRO A 67 -9.77 9.85 3.54
N PHE A 68 -8.73 9.67 2.73
CA PHE A 68 -7.37 9.36 3.24
C PHE A 68 -6.75 10.49 4.06
N PHE A 69 -7.23 11.73 3.88
CA PHE A 69 -6.72 12.90 4.60
C PHE A 69 -7.51 13.23 5.86
N ILE A 70 -8.57 12.48 6.16
CA ILE A 70 -9.37 12.65 7.39
C ILE A 70 -8.80 11.70 8.46
N PRO A 71 -8.25 12.22 9.58
CA PRO A 71 -7.71 11.38 10.64
C PRO A 71 -8.74 10.37 11.16
N PHE A 72 -8.28 9.17 11.55
CA PHE A 72 -9.07 8.02 12.02
C PHE A 72 -9.97 7.39 10.95
N VAL A 73 -10.66 8.19 10.13
CA VAL A 73 -11.42 7.72 8.97
C VAL A 73 -10.50 7.07 7.94
N ASN A 74 -9.30 7.64 7.76
CA ASN A 74 -8.30 7.13 6.82
C ASN A 74 -7.91 5.67 7.07
N ILE A 75 -7.84 5.20 8.33
CA ILE A 75 -7.47 3.81 8.65
C ILE A 75 -8.58 2.85 8.22
N ILE A 76 -9.83 3.17 8.58
CA ILE A 76 -11.00 2.36 8.20
C ILE A 76 -11.17 2.36 6.68
N TYR A 77 -10.98 3.52 6.06
CA TYR A 77 -11.07 3.68 4.63
C TYR A 77 -9.94 2.97 3.87
N LEU A 78 -8.73 2.94 4.42
CA LEU A 78 -7.62 2.17 3.89
C LEU A 78 -7.93 0.67 3.89
N ALA A 79 -8.52 0.15 4.97
CA ALA A 79 -8.99 -1.23 5.03
C ALA A 79 -10.05 -1.51 3.96
N TYR A 80 -11.01 -0.60 3.77
CA TYR A 80 -12.01 -0.70 2.71
C TYR A 80 -11.38 -0.72 1.31
N ILE A 81 -10.46 0.20 1.01
CA ILE A 81 -9.80 0.28 -0.30
C ILE A 81 -8.97 -0.98 -0.57
N TRP A 82 -8.20 -1.48 0.39
CA TRP A 82 -7.47 -2.74 0.22
C TRP A 82 -8.40 -3.94 0.02
N GLY A 83 -9.57 -3.97 0.66
CA GLY A 83 -10.60 -4.98 0.39
C GLY A 83 -11.15 -4.89 -1.03
N GLN A 84 -11.33 -3.68 -1.56
CA GLN A 84 -11.78 -3.45 -2.94
C GLN A 84 -10.67 -3.79 -3.96
N ILE A 85 -9.41 -3.52 -3.66
CA ILE A 85 -8.26 -3.97 -4.46
C ILE A 85 -8.20 -5.50 -4.47
N ALA A 86 -8.38 -6.16 -3.32
CA ALA A 86 -8.43 -7.62 -3.25
C ALA A 86 -9.54 -8.18 -4.14
N PHE A 87 -10.73 -7.57 -4.12
CA PHE A 87 -11.82 -7.95 -5.01
C PHE A 87 -11.49 -7.74 -6.49
N ALA A 88 -10.80 -6.64 -6.84
CA ALA A 88 -10.38 -6.36 -8.21
C ALA A 88 -9.38 -7.40 -8.76
N VAL A 89 -8.61 -8.06 -7.89
CA VAL A 89 -7.75 -9.19 -8.24
C VAL A 89 -8.38 -10.57 -7.94
N ASN A 90 -9.72 -10.64 -7.88
CA ASN A 90 -10.50 -11.86 -7.65
C ASN A 90 -10.22 -12.57 -6.31
N LYS A 91 -9.92 -11.82 -5.25
CA LYS A 91 -9.73 -12.33 -3.88
C LYS A 91 -10.79 -11.81 -2.92
N SER A 92 -10.84 -12.41 -1.74
CA SER A 92 -11.82 -12.06 -0.69
C SER A 92 -11.66 -10.61 -0.21
N LYS A 93 -12.77 -9.85 -0.17
CA LYS A 93 -12.81 -8.48 0.36
C LYS A 93 -12.36 -8.38 1.82
N TRP A 94 -12.51 -9.45 2.58
CA TRP A 94 -12.11 -9.55 3.98
C TRP A 94 -10.61 -9.36 4.19
N LEU A 95 -9.79 -9.55 3.14
CA LEU A 95 -8.36 -9.25 3.18
C LEU A 95 -8.07 -7.77 3.48
N GLY A 96 -9.02 -6.86 3.25
CA GLY A 96 -8.92 -5.47 3.67
C GLY A 96 -8.79 -5.29 5.19
N LEU A 97 -9.37 -6.19 6.01
CA LEU A 97 -9.27 -6.12 7.47
C LEU A 97 -7.86 -6.39 7.99
N VAL A 98 -7.00 -7.01 7.18
CA VAL A 98 -5.59 -7.25 7.53
C VAL A 98 -4.85 -5.95 7.82
N ILE A 99 -5.32 -4.81 7.29
CA ILE A 99 -4.77 -3.47 7.58
C ILE A 99 -4.70 -3.16 9.07
N PHE A 100 -5.64 -3.66 9.88
CA PHE A 100 -5.65 -3.43 11.34
C PHE A 100 -4.60 -4.26 12.09
N ILE A 101 -3.91 -5.18 11.42
CA ILE A 101 -2.88 -6.04 12.02
C ILE A 101 -1.50 -5.56 11.53
N PRO A 102 -0.71 -4.84 12.36
CA PRO A 102 0.47 -4.08 11.92
C PRO A 102 1.55 -4.89 11.19
N ILE A 103 1.70 -6.17 11.51
CA ILE A 103 2.75 -7.02 10.89
C ILE A 103 2.22 -7.71 9.63
N LEU A 104 0.96 -8.15 9.65
CA LEU A 104 0.35 -8.85 8.52
C LEU A 104 0.02 -7.89 7.36
N ASN A 105 -0.29 -6.63 7.65
CA ASN A 105 -0.60 -5.64 6.62
C ASN A 105 0.57 -5.40 5.65
N LEU A 106 1.81 -5.62 6.10
CA LEU A 106 3.01 -5.45 5.29
C LEU A 106 3.10 -6.52 4.19
N GLY A 107 2.55 -7.71 4.44
CA GLY A 107 2.53 -8.80 3.46
C GLY A 107 1.36 -8.73 2.47
N LEU A 108 0.32 -7.95 2.75
CA LEU A 108 -0.89 -7.89 1.93
C LEU A 108 -0.64 -7.44 0.48
N PRO A 109 0.13 -6.37 0.19
CA PRO A 109 0.40 -5.96 -1.18
C PRO A 109 1.04 -7.08 -2.01
N GLY A 110 2.05 -7.74 -1.48
CA GLY A 110 2.73 -8.85 -2.16
C GLY A 110 1.85 -10.09 -2.28
N TYR A 111 1.01 -10.37 -1.27
CA TYR A 111 0.03 -11.45 -1.34
C TYR A 111 -0.94 -11.26 -2.53
N LEU A 112 -1.49 -10.06 -2.67
CA LEU A 112 -2.40 -9.72 -3.78
C LEU A 112 -1.67 -9.66 -5.13
N ALA A 113 -0.40 -9.22 -5.13
CA ALA A 113 0.39 -9.07 -6.35
C ALA A 113 0.90 -10.40 -6.92
N PHE A 114 1.37 -11.33 -6.09
CA PHE A 114 2.18 -12.48 -6.55
C PHE A 114 1.53 -13.85 -6.38
N PHE A 115 0.51 -13.98 -5.52
CA PHE A 115 -0.09 -15.29 -5.27
C PHE A 115 -1.39 -15.49 -6.05
N GLU A 116 -1.37 -16.46 -6.96
CA GLU A 116 -2.49 -16.87 -7.81
C GLU A 116 -2.91 -18.28 -7.40
N TYR A 117 -3.85 -18.37 -6.45
CA TYR A 117 -4.53 -19.61 -6.06
C TYR A 117 -6.02 -19.32 -5.98
#